data_AF-A0A7C7PMG3-F1
#
_entry.id   AF-A0A7C7PMG3-F1
#
_cell.length_a   1.000
_cell.length_b   1.000
_cell.length_c   1.000
_cell.angle_alpha   90.00
_cell.angle_beta   90.00
_cell.angle_gamma   90.00
#
_symmetry.space_group_name_H-M   'P 1'
#
loop_
_entity.id
_entity.type
_entity.pdbx_description
1 polymer ?
#
loop_
_entity_poly.entity_id
_entity_poly.type
_entity_poly.pdbx_seq_one_letter_code
_entity_poly.pdbx_strand_id
1 'polypeptide(L)'
;MGLFDRFKKRAEKAVDEEEFTVEEDSIEAEEALIQRRQLMEAMERAKDAPPPPPPPGFETFKEEVEEQWDDFVEELPDDPFSQPVDKKSRKKAVRAASVAAAKTSDEPEEKPPHDRMRSTTGRALVATDKVAIKVDLGESEVKRGGRIIASSKVLDEILEELETDLLMADMGHTAVEEVMTALRGSLIGARLGRKAELADVIDEALRKALLDLLESGYWDFDKTVKSFAAEATPVSIMMVGVNGTGKTTTTAKIAHRLQQNGYSVVLAA
;
A
#
# COMPACT_ATOMS: atom_id res chain seq x y z
N MET A 1 -22.93 2.37 19.79
CA MET A 1 -22.94 2.52 18.33
C MET A 1 -21.50 2.65 17.89
N GLY A 2 -21.08 1.76 16.98
CA GLY A 2 -19.79 1.89 16.30
C GLY A 2 -19.76 3.13 15.41
N LEU A 3 -18.58 3.44 14.88
CA LEU A 3 -18.33 4.55 13.96
C LEU A 3 -19.35 4.54 12.79
N PHE A 4 -19.45 3.39 12.13
CA PHE A 4 -20.30 3.17 10.96
C PHE A 4 -21.80 3.23 11.27
N ASP A 5 -22.23 2.86 12.48
CA ASP A 5 -23.65 2.92 12.86
C ASP A 5 -24.16 4.36 12.94
N ARG A 6 -23.30 5.30 13.38
CA ARG A 6 -23.65 6.72 13.48
C ARG A 6 -23.79 7.34 12.09
N PHE A 7 -22.84 7.03 11.23
CA PHE A 7 -22.83 7.46 9.84
C PHE A 7 -24.06 6.93 9.08
N LYS A 8 -24.32 5.63 9.13
CA LYS A 8 -25.46 4.99 8.44
C LYS A 8 -26.79 5.62 8.85
N LYS A 9 -27.00 5.83 10.16
CA LYS A 9 -28.22 6.46 10.68
C LYS A 9 -28.44 7.88 10.18
N ARG A 10 -27.37 8.64 9.94
CA ARG A 10 -27.46 10.01 9.44
C ARG A 10 -27.67 10.04 7.93
N ALA A 11 -27.00 9.15 7.19
CA ALA A 11 -27.26 8.94 5.78
C ALA A 11 -28.73 8.57 5.55
N GLU A 12 -29.29 7.62 6.31
CA GLU A 12 -30.71 7.26 6.27
C GLU A 12 -31.62 8.47 6.50
N LYS A 13 -31.34 9.26 7.55
CA LYS A 13 -32.15 10.45 7.87
C LYS A 13 -32.14 11.51 6.76
N ALA A 14 -31.00 11.72 6.10
CA ALA A 14 -30.87 12.70 5.04
C ALA A 14 -31.50 12.21 3.71
N VAL A 15 -31.59 10.89 3.50
CA VAL A 15 -32.29 10.27 2.35
C VAL A 15 -33.79 10.49 2.43
N ASP A 16 -34.35 10.38 3.64
CA ASP A 16 -35.77 10.62 3.89
C ASP A 16 -36.20 12.07 3.55
N GLU A 17 -35.25 12.99 3.44
CA GLU A 17 -35.47 14.40 3.07
C GLU A 17 -35.29 14.68 1.56
N GLU A 18 -34.95 13.67 0.73
CA GLU A 18 -34.74 13.74 -0.73
C GLU A 18 -33.71 14.80 -1.22
N GLU A 19 -32.87 15.35 -0.35
CA GLU A 19 -32.07 16.57 -0.62
C GLU A 19 -30.87 16.42 -1.59
N PHE A 20 -30.59 15.23 -2.14
CA PHE A 20 -29.37 15.01 -2.96
C PHE A 20 -29.51 14.02 -4.12
N THR A 21 -30.71 13.51 -4.37
CA THR A 21 -30.97 12.67 -5.53
C THR A 21 -31.72 13.44 -6.59
N VAL A 22 -31.16 13.52 -7.79
CA VAL A 22 -31.73 14.29 -8.91
C VAL A 22 -32.25 13.35 -10.00
N GLU A 23 -33.28 13.79 -10.73
CA GLU A 23 -33.80 13.08 -11.91
C GLU A 23 -32.79 13.08 -13.07
N GLU A 24 -32.84 12.02 -13.90
CA GLU A 24 -31.85 11.74 -14.95
C GLU A 24 -31.78 12.82 -16.06
N ASP A 25 -32.85 13.58 -16.28
CA ASP A 25 -32.94 14.60 -17.33
C ASP A 25 -32.64 16.03 -16.83
N SER A 26 -32.20 16.19 -15.57
CA SER A 26 -31.87 17.50 -14.98
C SER A 26 -30.46 17.98 -15.37
N ILE A 27 -30.27 19.30 -15.42
CA ILE A 27 -28.97 19.94 -15.66
C ILE A 27 -27.93 19.52 -14.59
N GLU A 28 -28.37 19.39 -13.33
CA GLU A 28 -27.52 18.97 -12.21
C GLU A 28 -27.04 17.51 -12.35
N ALA A 29 -27.81 16.66 -13.04
CA ALA A 29 -27.40 15.28 -13.34
C ALA A 29 -26.30 15.24 -14.41
N GLU A 30 -26.37 16.10 -15.43
CA GLU A 30 -25.30 16.23 -16.42
C GLU A 30 -24.00 16.74 -15.77
N GLU A 31 -24.10 17.72 -14.87
CA GLU A 31 -22.96 18.23 -14.10
C GLU A 31 -22.31 17.15 -13.22
N ALA A 32 -23.12 16.36 -12.51
CA ALA A 32 -22.63 15.24 -11.70
C ALA A 32 -21.90 14.18 -12.54
N LEU A 33 -22.38 13.88 -13.76
CA LEU A 33 -21.71 12.95 -14.68
C LEU A 33 -20.38 13.50 -15.20
N ILE A 34 -20.30 14.81 -15.46
CA ILE A 34 -19.04 15.46 -15.85
C ILE A 34 -18.04 15.45 -14.69
N GLN A 35 -18.48 15.77 -13.48
CA GLN A 35 -17.64 15.72 -12.27
C GLN A 35 -17.10 14.30 -12.02
N ARG A 36 -17.94 13.27 -12.14
CA ARG A 36 -17.49 11.87 -12.04
C ARG A 36 -16.37 11.57 -13.03
N ARG A 37 -16.51 12.00 -14.29
CA ARG A 37 -15.49 11.79 -15.33
C ARG A 37 -14.18 12.49 -14.96
N GLN A 38 -14.25 13.75 -14.54
CA GLN A 38 -13.07 14.52 -14.15
C GLN A 38 -12.36 13.92 -12.93
N LEU A 39 -13.11 13.46 -11.93
CA LEU A 39 -12.57 12.76 -10.76
C LEU A 39 -11.88 11.46 -11.15
N MET A 40 -12.51 10.64 -12.00
CA MET A 40 -11.91 9.40 -12.48
C MET A 40 -10.62 9.66 -13.29
N GLU A 41 -10.62 10.65 -14.18
CA GLU A 41 -9.42 11.05 -14.94
C GLU A 41 -8.31 11.59 -14.02
N ALA A 42 -8.68 12.34 -12.97
CA ALA A 42 -7.73 12.84 -11.98
C ALA A 42 -7.11 11.69 -11.15
N MET A 43 -7.92 10.70 -10.77
CA MET A 43 -7.45 9.51 -10.06
C MET A 43 -6.52 8.65 -10.93
N GLU A 44 -6.82 8.47 -12.22
CA GLU A 44 -5.92 7.78 -13.15
C GLU A 44 -4.59 8.52 -13.29
N ARG A 45 -4.63 9.85 -13.47
CA ARG A 45 -3.43 10.68 -13.54
C ARG A 45 -2.61 10.64 -12.26
N ALA A 46 -3.26 10.58 -11.09
CA ALA A 46 -2.58 10.47 -9.80
C ALA A 46 -1.89 9.11 -9.62
N LYS A 47 -2.46 8.02 -10.15
CA LYS A 47 -1.84 6.69 -10.13
C LYS A 47 -0.57 6.61 -10.99
N ASP A 48 -0.55 7.31 -12.12
CA ASP A 48 0.57 7.34 -13.06
C ASP A 48 1.61 8.43 -12.73
N ALA A 49 1.35 9.28 -11.73
CA ALA A 49 2.26 10.36 -11.36
C ALA A 49 3.51 9.83 -10.60
N PRO A 50 4.72 10.35 -10.90
CA PRO A 50 5.91 10.01 -10.14
C PRO A 50 5.77 10.48 -8.68
N PRO A 51 6.39 9.78 -7.71
CA PRO A 51 6.32 10.16 -6.31
C PRO A 51 6.83 11.59 -6.11
N PRO A 52 6.22 12.37 -5.20
CA PRO A 52 6.65 13.74 -4.95
C PRO A 52 8.11 13.76 -4.48
N PRO A 53 8.89 14.79 -4.86
CA PRO A 53 10.25 14.92 -4.38
C PRO A 53 10.25 15.03 -2.84
N PRO A 54 11.28 14.50 -2.16
CA PRO A 54 11.39 14.60 -0.72
C PRO A 54 11.36 16.08 -0.28
N PRO A 55 10.79 16.39 0.90
CA PRO A 55 10.69 17.76 1.38
C PRO A 55 12.08 18.41 1.46
N PRO A 56 12.20 19.71 1.10
CA PRO A 56 13.48 20.41 1.16
C PRO A 56 14.03 20.38 2.60
N GLY A 57 15.21 19.79 2.77
CA GLY A 57 15.84 19.56 4.08
C GLY A 57 16.02 18.09 4.48
N PHE A 58 15.51 17.12 3.70
CA PHE A 58 15.74 15.69 3.94
C PHE A 58 17.08 15.16 3.38
N GLU A 59 17.81 15.98 2.61
CA GLU A 59 19.10 15.63 2.00
C GLU A 59 20.29 15.71 2.98
N THR A 60 20.16 16.44 4.09
CA THR A 60 21.26 16.69 5.03
C THR A 60 21.54 15.56 6.02
N PHE A 61 20.78 14.44 5.97
CA PHE A 61 21.00 13.28 6.84
C PHE A 61 21.89 12.18 6.23
N LYS A 62 22.40 12.39 5.00
CA LYS A 62 23.18 11.36 4.28
C LYS A 62 24.68 11.34 4.56
N GLU A 63 25.27 12.37 5.16
CA GLU A 63 26.73 12.56 5.10
C GLU A 63 27.54 12.19 6.35
N GLU A 64 26.93 11.75 7.46
CA GLU A 64 27.70 11.40 8.68
C GLU A 64 27.53 9.95 9.16
N VAL A 65 26.61 9.17 8.58
CA VAL A 65 26.35 7.79 9.04
C VAL A 65 27.20 6.76 8.29
N GLU A 66 27.70 7.05 7.08
CA GLU A 66 28.55 6.09 6.34
C GLU A 66 29.92 5.88 7.00
N GLU A 67 30.51 6.89 7.64
CA GLU A 67 31.84 6.76 8.26
C GLU A 67 31.90 5.87 9.52
N GLN A 68 30.78 5.64 10.21
CA GLN A 68 30.77 4.83 11.45
C GLN A 68 30.52 3.34 11.22
N TRP A 69 29.99 2.96 10.06
CA TRP A 69 29.69 1.55 9.75
C TRP A 69 30.80 0.86 8.95
N ASP A 70 31.64 1.62 8.22
CA ASP A 70 32.78 1.07 7.50
C ASP A 70 33.87 0.50 8.43
N ASP A 71 34.01 1.04 9.64
CA ASP A 71 34.95 0.53 10.65
C ASP A 71 34.57 -0.87 11.20
N PHE A 72 33.32 -1.32 11.03
CA PHE A 72 32.84 -2.61 11.55
C PHE A 72 32.85 -3.73 10.50
N VAL A 73 32.91 -3.40 9.20
CA VAL A 73 32.87 -4.37 8.10
C VAL A 73 34.27 -4.90 7.74
N GLU A 74 35.35 -4.22 8.15
CA GLU A 74 36.74 -4.62 7.84
C GLU A 74 37.25 -5.91 8.53
N GLU A 75 36.48 -6.52 9.44
CA GLU A 75 36.94 -7.66 10.26
C GLU A 75 36.26 -9.01 9.98
N LEU A 76 35.54 -9.17 8.87
CA LEU A 76 35.12 -10.50 8.41
C LEU A 76 36.22 -11.11 7.53
N PRO A 77 36.89 -12.20 7.96
CA PRO A 77 37.85 -12.88 7.10
C PRO A 77 37.14 -13.50 5.89
N ASP A 78 37.69 -13.26 4.69
CA ASP A 78 37.36 -14.04 3.50
C ASP A 78 37.60 -15.53 3.78
N ASP A 79 36.52 -16.31 3.70
CA ASP A 79 36.46 -17.76 3.76
C ASP A 79 37.27 -18.40 4.91
N PRO A 80 36.61 -18.93 5.97
CA PRO A 80 37.30 -19.55 7.11
C PRO A 80 38.18 -20.76 6.75
N PHE A 81 38.22 -21.20 5.49
CA PHE A 81 39.02 -22.32 5.01
C PHE A 81 40.18 -21.94 4.04
N SER A 82 40.43 -20.65 3.78
CA SER A 82 41.54 -20.23 2.90
C SER A 82 42.90 -20.15 3.63
N GLN A 83 44.01 -20.53 2.97
CA GLN A 83 45.34 -20.57 3.59
C GLN A 83 45.88 -19.17 3.97
N PRO A 84 46.66 -19.04 5.06
CA PRO A 84 47.12 -17.76 5.57
C PRO A 84 48.20 -17.14 4.67
N VAL A 85 47.79 -16.17 3.85
CA VAL A 85 48.73 -15.24 3.18
C VAL A 85 49.24 -14.21 4.18
N ASP A 86 50.53 -13.89 4.11
CA ASP A 86 51.23 -12.97 5.02
C ASP A 86 50.48 -11.62 5.20
N LYS A 87 50.46 -11.12 6.45
CA LYS A 87 49.72 -9.91 6.87
C LYS A 87 50.05 -8.69 6.01
N LYS A 88 51.29 -8.61 5.50
CA LYS A 88 51.76 -7.51 4.64
C LYS A 88 51.21 -7.59 3.21
N SER A 89 51.00 -8.80 2.69
CA SER A 89 50.39 -9.01 1.36
C SER A 89 48.90 -8.73 1.33
N ARG A 90 48.14 -9.11 2.37
CA ARG A 90 46.70 -8.77 2.49
C ARG A 90 46.48 -7.27 2.48
N LYS A 91 47.22 -6.53 3.31
CA LYS A 91 47.09 -5.06 3.39
C LYS A 91 47.39 -4.33 2.08
N LYS A 92 48.29 -4.89 1.25
CA LYS A 92 48.63 -4.31 -0.06
C LYS A 92 47.58 -4.64 -1.12
N ALA A 93 46.98 -5.82 -1.08
CA ALA A 93 45.88 -6.21 -1.97
C ALA A 93 44.59 -5.41 -1.66
N VAL A 94 44.24 -5.24 -0.39
CA VAL A 94 43.08 -4.45 0.06
C VAL A 94 43.22 -2.98 -0.35
N ARG A 95 44.40 -2.38 -0.14
CA ARG A 95 44.65 -0.99 -0.61
C ARG A 95 44.63 -0.84 -2.13
N ALA A 96 45.05 -1.86 -2.89
CA ALA A 96 44.99 -1.80 -4.34
C ALA A 96 43.54 -1.93 -4.84
N ALA A 97 42.73 -2.76 -4.19
CA ALA A 97 41.31 -2.93 -4.47
C ALA A 97 40.51 -1.67 -4.11
N SER A 98 40.76 -1.04 -2.95
CA SER A 98 40.06 0.18 -2.54
C SER A 98 40.38 1.38 -3.44
N VAL A 99 41.62 1.52 -3.89
CA VAL A 99 42.02 2.58 -4.84
C VAL A 99 41.46 2.33 -6.26
N ALA A 100 41.21 1.07 -6.63
CA ALA A 100 40.56 0.75 -7.90
C ALA A 100 39.04 1.01 -7.83
N ALA A 101 38.39 0.64 -6.72
CA ALA A 101 36.97 0.89 -6.49
C ALA A 101 36.65 2.40 -6.40
N ALA A 102 37.47 3.17 -5.69
CA ALA A 102 37.29 4.62 -5.57
C ALA A 102 37.50 5.39 -6.90
N LYS A 103 38.16 4.77 -7.89
CA LYS A 103 38.33 5.35 -9.24
C LYS A 103 37.19 5.01 -10.21
N THR A 104 36.27 4.13 -9.82
CA THR A 104 35.17 3.65 -10.68
C THR A 104 33.79 4.08 -10.20
N SER A 105 33.66 4.77 -9.06
CA SER A 105 32.37 5.03 -8.40
C SER A 105 31.88 6.49 -8.44
N ASP A 106 32.44 7.34 -9.29
CA ASP A 106 32.10 8.79 -9.33
C ASP A 106 30.97 9.14 -10.33
N GLU A 107 30.15 8.16 -10.71
CA GLU A 107 28.90 8.37 -11.43
C GLU A 107 27.73 8.01 -10.51
N PRO A 108 26.78 8.94 -10.25
CA PRO A 108 25.59 8.62 -9.50
C PRO A 108 24.73 7.65 -10.32
N GLU A 109 24.85 6.35 -10.04
CA GLU A 109 23.89 5.36 -10.51
C GLU A 109 22.51 5.69 -9.90
N GLU A 110 21.63 6.28 -10.72
CA GLU A 110 20.19 6.27 -10.47
C GLU A 110 19.76 4.82 -10.29
N LYS A 111 19.59 4.39 -9.03
CA LYS A 111 19.07 3.06 -8.72
C LYS A 111 17.74 2.91 -9.46
N PRO A 112 17.59 1.91 -10.35
CA PRO A 112 16.35 1.71 -11.07
C PRO A 112 15.21 1.55 -10.06
N PRO A 113 13.97 1.98 -10.40
CA PRO A 113 12.83 1.86 -9.51
C PRO A 113 12.74 0.43 -9.01
N HIS A 114 12.72 0.26 -7.68
CA HIS A 114 12.69 -1.04 -7.04
C HIS A 114 11.43 -1.79 -7.50
N ASP A 115 11.61 -2.81 -8.34
CA ASP A 115 10.51 -3.68 -8.77
C ASP A 115 9.89 -4.33 -7.54
N ARG A 116 8.63 -4.00 -7.25
CA ARG A 116 7.90 -4.49 -6.07
C ARG A 116 7.72 -6.01 -6.10
N MET A 117 7.81 -6.64 -7.28
CA MET A 117 7.70 -8.08 -7.48
C MET A 117 9.04 -8.81 -7.41
N ARG A 118 10.13 -8.12 -7.10
CA ARG A 118 11.46 -8.72 -6.91
C ARG A 118 11.86 -8.72 -5.44
N SER A 119 12.36 -9.86 -4.97
CA SER A 119 12.96 -9.98 -3.64
C SER A 119 14.30 -9.26 -3.58
N THR A 120 14.77 -8.98 -2.36
CA THR A 120 16.13 -8.48 -2.09
C THR A 120 17.23 -9.44 -2.57
N THR A 121 16.90 -10.72 -2.77
CA THR A 121 17.79 -11.74 -3.34
C THR A 121 17.68 -11.86 -4.87
N GLY A 122 16.91 -10.98 -5.53
CA GLY A 122 16.73 -10.93 -6.98
C GLY A 122 15.76 -11.97 -7.54
N ARG A 123 15.02 -12.70 -6.69
CA ARG A 123 14.06 -13.74 -7.07
C ARG A 123 12.68 -13.13 -7.28
N ALA A 124 11.91 -13.66 -8.22
CA ALA A 124 10.56 -13.17 -8.51
C ALA A 124 9.57 -13.65 -7.44
N LEU A 125 8.80 -12.73 -6.86
CA LEU A 125 7.70 -13.05 -5.95
C LEU A 125 6.52 -13.63 -6.73
N VAL A 126 5.74 -14.48 -6.08
CA VAL A 126 4.51 -15.04 -6.69
C VAL A 126 3.38 -14.06 -6.44
N ALA A 127 2.70 -13.61 -7.49
CA ALA A 127 1.54 -12.74 -7.37
C ALA A 127 0.40 -13.44 -6.61
N THR A 128 -0.36 -12.66 -5.84
CA THR A 128 -1.62 -13.16 -5.27
C THR A 128 -2.60 -13.42 -6.40
N ASP A 129 -3.36 -14.51 -6.30
CA ASP A 129 -4.54 -14.64 -7.16
C ASP A 129 -5.44 -13.48 -6.78
N LYS A 130 -5.83 -12.62 -7.73
CA LYS A 130 -6.79 -11.54 -7.46
C LYS A 130 -8.05 -12.20 -6.89
N VAL A 131 -8.15 -12.26 -5.57
CA VAL A 131 -9.41 -12.44 -4.88
C VAL A 131 -10.07 -11.11 -5.11
N ALA A 132 -10.73 -10.97 -6.27
CA ALA A 132 -11.68 -9.91 -6.47
C ALA A 132 -12.66 -10.12 -5.32
N ILE A 133 -12.50 -9.33 -4.26
CA ILE A 133 -13.54 -9.19 -3.27
C ILE A 133 -14.62 -8.53 -4.09
N LYS A 134 -15.48 -9.36 -4.68
CA LYS A 134 -16.73 -8.92 -5.27
C LYS A 134 -17.52 -8.41 -4.08
N VAL A 135 -17.29 -7.15 -3.75
CA VAL A 135 -18.37 -6.33 -3.24
C VAL A 135 -19.35 -6.37 -4.40
N ASP A 136 -20.31 -7.30 -4.34
CA ASP A 136 -21.53 -7.18 -5.10
C ASP A 136 -22.11 -5.85 -4.63
N LEU A 137 -21.76 -4.77 -5.35
CA LEU A 137 -22.59 -3.59 -5.43
C LEU A 137 -23.94 -4.18 -5.81
N GLY A 138 -24.85 -4.24 -4.85
CA GLY A 138 -26.05 -5.05 -4.96
C GLY A 138 -26.92 -4.61 -6.14
N GLU A 139 -28.16 -5.05 -6.16
CA GLU A 139 -29.21 -4.59 -7.10
C GLU A 139 -29.48 -3.05 -7.04
N SER A 140 -28.62 -2.30 -6.36
CA SER A 140 -28.65 -0.89 -6.04
C SER A 140 -28.12 0.02 -7.14
N GLU A 141 -27.05 -0.35 -7.87
CA GLU A 141 -26.54 0.42 -9.02
C GLU A 141 -27.19 -0.06 -10.33
N VAL A 142 -28.06 0.76 -10.93
CA VAL A 142 -28.82 0.39 -12.13
C VAL A 142 -28.23 1.06 -13.37
N LYS A 143 -28.05 0.28 -14.45
CA LYS A 143 -27.46 0.77 -15.72
C LYS A 143 -28.35 1.72 -16.52
N ARG A 144 -29.67 1.74 -16.27
CA ARG A 144 -30.67 2.56 -16.98
C ARG A 144 -31.84 2.92 -16.07
N GLY A 145 -32.19 4.20 -16.02
CA GLY A 145 -33.24 4.74 -15.15
C GLY A 145 -32.86 4.72 -13.67
N GLY A 146 -33.55 5.52 -12.87
CA GLY A 146 -33.26 5.69 -11.45
C GLY A 146 -33.00 7.15 -11.11
N ARG A 147 -32.44 7.37 -9.92
CA ARG A 147 -32.02 8.71 -9.46
C ARG A 147 -30.51 8.82 -9.56
N ILE A 148 -29.99 10.02 -9.79
CA ILE A 148 -28.54 10.28 -9.82
C ILE A 148 -28.16 10.98 -8.52
N ILE A 149 -27.07 10.52 -7.91
CA ILE A 149 -26.49 11.21 -6.75
C ILE A 149 -25.76 12.45 -7.28
N ALA A 150 -26.26 13.63 -6.91
CA ALA A 150 -25.62 14.89 -7.23
C ALA A 150 -24.65 15.30 -6.12
N SER A 151 -23.68 16.15 -6.47
CA SER A 151 -22.88 16.85 -5.46
C SER A 151 -23.78 17.84 -4.75
N SER A 152 -24.10 17.57 -3.49
CA SER A 152 -24.93 18.44 -2.66
C SER A 152 -24.17 18.82 -1.39
N LYS A 153 -24.53 19.97 -0.81
CA LYS A 153 -23.97 20.42 0.47
C LYS A 153 -24.17 19.38 1.59
N VAL A 154 -25.30 18.67 1.57
CA VAL A 154 -25.62 17.64 2.56
C VAL A 154 -24.71 16.42 2.41
N LEU A 155 -24.43 16.01 1.17
CA LEU A 155 -23.47 14.93 0.91
C LEU A 155 -22.07 15.33 1.39
N ASP A 156 -21.64 16.56 1.13
CA ASP A 156 -20.35 17.07 1.59
C ASP A 156 -20.25 17.07 3.13
N GLU A 157 -21.28 17.54 3.84
CA GLU A 157 -21.33 17.50 5.32
C GLU A 157 -21.25 16.07 5.88
N ILE A 158 -21.93 15.11 5.24
CA ILE A 158 -21.87 13.69 5.63
C ILE A 158 -20.46 13.12 5.42
N LEU A 159 -19.82 13.48 4.31
CA LEU A 159 -18.46 13.05 3.99
C LEU A 159 -17.41 13.67 4.93
N GLU A 160 -17.53 14.94 5.28
CA GLU A 160 -16.64 15.61 6.26
C GLU A 160 -16.71 14.98 7.66
N GLU A 161 -17.91 14.59 8.09
CA GLU A 161 -18.08 13.87 9.36
C GLU A 161 -17.43 12.49 9.31
N LEU A 162 -17.61 11.75 8.20
CA LEU A 162 -16.96 10.45 8.00
C LEU A 162 -15.44 10.58 8.02
N GLU A 163 -14.89 11.60 7.35
CA GLU A 163 -13.45 11.90 7.35
C GLU A 163 -12.93 12.11 8.79
N THR A 164 -13.66 12.91 9.57
CA THR A 164 -13.32 13.17 10.98
C THR A 164 -13.38 11.88 11.81
N ASP A 165 -14.41 11.07 11.60
CA ASP A 165 -14.59 9.77 12.25
C ASP A 165 -13.44 8.79 11.91
N LEU A 166 -13.01 8.76 10.64
CA LEU A 166 -11.90 7.92 10.18
C LEU A 166 -10.55 8.36 10.76
N LEU A 167 -10.30 9.67 10.87
CA LEU A 167 -9.12 10.21 11.54
C LEU A 167 -9.09 9.84 13.03
N MET A 168 -10.25 9.86 13.71
CA MET A 168 -10.37 9.42 15.10
C MET A 168 -10.14 7.90 15.27
N ALA A 169 -10.25 7.12 14.20
CA ALA A 169 -10.03 5.68 14.19
C ALA A 169 -8.55 5.27 13.96
N ASP A 170 -7.59 6.18 14.17
CA ASP A 170 -6.15 5.96 13.98
C ASP A 170 -5.74 5.72 12.52
N MET A 171 -6.54 6.22 11.57
CA MET A 171 -6.18 6.20 10.15
C MET A 171 -5.35 7.44 9.81
N GLY A 172 -4.20 7.23 9.14
CA GLY A 172 -3.32 8.31 8.72
C GLY A 172 -3.99 9.24 7.71
N HIS A 173 -3.68 10.54 7.77
CA HIS A 173 -4.31 11.56 6.92
C HIS A 173 -4.28 11.21 5.43
N THR A 174 -3.13 10.81 4.88
CA THR A 174 -3.00 10.41 3.47
C THR A 174 -3.92 9.25 3.08
N ALA A 175 -4.09 8.26 3.97
CA ALA A 175 -4.98 7.13 3.74
C ALA A 175 -6.46 7.56 3.77
N VAL A 176 -6.81 8.49 4.68
CA VAL A 176 -8.16 9.08 4.73
C VAL A 176 -8.46 9.86 3.45
N GLU A 177 -7.54 10.72 3.00
CA GLU A 177 -7.72 11.48 1.75
C GLU A 177 -7.92 10.56 0.53
N GLU A 178 -7.15 9.47 0.44
CA GLU A 178 -7.29 8.48 -0.63
C GLU A 178 -8.66 7.80 -0.63
N VAL A 179 -9.11 7.35 0.56
CA VAL A 179 -10.44 6.73 0.74
C VAL A 179 -11.56 7.71 0.40
N MET A 180 -11.47 8.96 0.89
CA MET A 180 -12.48 9.98 0.65
C MET A 180 -12.55 10.39 -0.83
N THR A 181 -11.40 10.45 -1.51
CA THR A 181 -11.35 10.71 -2.96
C THR A 181 -11.99 9.59 -3.76
N ALA A 182 -11.67 8.33 -3.44
CA ALA A 182 -12.26 7.16 -4.07
C ALA A 182 -13.76 7.06 -3.82
N LEU A 183 -14.22 7.40 -2.61
CA LEU A 183 -15.62 7.43 -2.24
C LEU A 183 -16.39 8.49 -3.04
N ARG A 184 -15.89 9.74 -3.10
CA ARG A 184 -16.50 10.82 -3.91
C ARG A 184 -16.62 10.44 -5.38
N GLY A 185 -15.56 9.88 -5.96
CA GLY A 185 -15.57 9.42 -7.36
C GLY A 185 -16.53 8.25 -7.62
N SER A 186 -16.82 7.44 -6.61
CA SER A 186 -17.76 6.31 -6.70
C SER A 186 -19.22 6.75 -6.53
N LEU A 187 -19.47 7.78 -5.71
CA LEU A 187 -20.82 8.24 -5.38
C LEU A 187 -21.36 9.29 -6.36
N ILE A 188 -20.58 10.34 -6.66
CA ILE A 188 -21.05 11.43 -7.51
C ILE A 188 -21.32 10.89 -8.91
N GLY A 189 -22.53 11.12 -9.42
CA GLY A 189 -22.95 10.61 -10.73
C GLY A 189 -23.25 9.11 -10.77
N ALA A 190 -23.33 8.42 -9.63
CA ALA A 190 -23.83 7.05 -9.57
C ALA A 190 -25.35 7.01 -9.70
N ARG A 191 -25.84 5.98 -10.41
CA ARG A 191 -27.27 5.77 -10.68
C ARG A 191 -27.85 4.81 -9.64
N LEU A 192 -28.75 5.33 -8.83
CA LEU A 192 -29.44 4.59 -7.80
C LEU A 192 -30.76 4.01 -8.34
N GLY A 193 -30.96 2.71 -8.15
CA GLY A 193 -32.23 2.06 -8.44
C GLY A 193 -33.37 2.68 -7.64
N ARG A 194 -34.59 2.68 -8.19
CA ARG A 194 -35.77 3.30 -7.54
C ARG A 194 -36.12 2.72 -6.15
N LYS A 195 -35.63 1.52 -5.83
CA LYS A 195 -35.84 0.83 -4.55
C LYS A 195 -34.57 0.73 -3.70
N ALA A 196 -33.46 1.24 -4.20
CA ALA A 196 -32.18 1.12 -3.52
C ALA A 196 -32.07 2.20 -2.46
N GLU A 197 -31.71 1.80 -1.25
CA GLU A 197 -31.42 2.70 -0.15
C GLU A 197 -30.03 3.28 -0.36
N LEU A 198 -29.91 4.61 -0.37
CA LEU A 198 -28.63 5.24 -0.60
C LEU A 198 -27.64 4.93 0.53
N ALA A 199 -28.12 4.77 1.76
CA ALA A 199 -27.26 4.42 2.89
C ALA A 199 -26.47 3.12 2.63
N ASP A 200 -27.11 2.14 1.98
CA ASP A 200 -26.45 0.89 1.60
C ASP A 200 -25.44 1.11 0.47
N VAL A 201 -25.74 1.97 -0.51
CA VAL A 201 -24.78 2.31 -1.59
C VAL A 201 -23.55 3.03 -1.05
N ILE A 202 -23.72 3.94 -0.10
CA ILE A 202 -22.60 4.64 0.53
C ILE A 202 -21.76 3.67 1.36
N ASP A 203 -22.39 2.77 2.12
CA ASP A 203 -21.68 1.73 2.89
C ASP A 203 -20.89 0.78 1.97
N GLU A 204 -21.50 0.32 0.87
CA GLU A 204 -20.86 -0.51 -0.15
C GLU A 204 -19.67 0.22 -0.80
N ALA A 205 -19.84 1.48 -1.18
CA ALA A 205 -18.80 2.29 -1.79
C ALA A 205 -17.63 2.54 -0.83
N LEU A 206 -17.91 2.81 0.45
CA LEU A 206 -16.89 2.99 1.48
C LEU A 206 -16.14 1.69 1.74
N ARG A 207 -16.86 0.57 1.87
CA ARG A 207 -16.27 -0.76 2.04
C ARG A 207 -15.34 -1.08 0.88
N LYS A 208 -15.75 -0.79 -0.35
CA LYS A 208 -14.92 -0.98 -1.54
C LYS A 208 -13.68 -0.09 -1.50
N ALA A 209 -13.81 1.20 -1.21
CA ALA A 209 -12.67 2.13 -1.12
C ALA A 209 -11.64 1.68 -0.07
N LEU A 210 -12.10 1.22 1.10
CA LEU A 210 -11.24 0.68 2.15
C LEU A 210 -10.55 -0.63 1.71
N LEU A 211 -11.27 -1.52 1.02
CA LEU A 211 -10.68 -2.74 0.51
C LEU A 211 -9.64 -2.47 -0.57
N ASP A 212 -9.90 -1.54 -1.48
CA ASP A 212 -8.96 -1.13 -2.52
C ASP A 212 -7.69 -0.54 -1.89
N LEU A 213 -7.82 0.28 -0.83
CA LEU A 213 -6.68 0.79 -0.06
C LEU A 213 -5.90 -0.34 0.63
N LEU A 214 -6.61 -1.31 1.22
CA LEU A 214 -6.02 -2.45 1.91
C LEU A 214 -5.47 -3.53 0.97
N GLU A 215 -5.83 -3.48 -0.33
CA GLU A 215 -5.37 -4.40 -1.37
C GLU A 215 -3.89 -4.12 -1.71
N SER A 216 -3.04 -4.39 -0.74
CA SER A 216 -1.58 -4.41 -0.84
C SER A 216 -1.05 -5.80 -1.21
N GLY A 217 -1.94 -6.74 -1.53
CA GLY A 217 -1.65 -8.13 -1.86
C GLY A 217 -1.01 -8.31 -3.23
N TYR A 218 0.02 -7.54 -3.59
CA TYR A 218 0.74 -7.73 -4.85
C TYR A 218 1.44 -9.09 -4.92
N TRP A 219 1.70 -9.74 -3.77
CA TRP A 219 2.34 -11.04 -3.71
C TRP A 219 1.78 -11.95 -2.60
N ASP A 220 1.81 -13.25 -2.86
CA ASP A 220 1.38 -14.31 -1.97
C ASP A 220 2.59 -14.89 -1.23
N PHE A 221 2.60 -14.71 0.09
CA PHE A 221 3.69 -15.16 0.97
C PHE A 221 3.91 -16.68 0.89
N ASP A 222 2.86 -17.48 1.05
CA ASP A 222 2.98 -18.93 1.15
C ASP A 222 3.39 -19.54 -0.20
N LYS A 223 2.79 -19.05 -1.31
CA LYS A 223 3.17 -19.50 -2.65
C LYS A 223 4.60 -19.09 -3.00
N THR A 224 5.03 -17.90 -2.57
CA THR A 224 6.41 -17.45 -2.79
C THR A 224 7.40 -18.31 -2.04
N VAL A 225 7.17 -18.60 -0.75
CA VAL A 225 8.04 -19.52 0.02
C VAL A 225 8.06 -20.90 -0.62
N LYS A 226 6.91 -21.41 -1.07
CA LYS A 226 6.83 -22.71 -1.77
C LYS A 226 7.62 -22.73 -3.08
N SER A 227 7.47 -21.70 -3.90
CA SER A 227 8.24 -21.53 -5.14
C SER A 227 9.73 -21.53 -4.84
N PHE A 228 10.14 -20.77 -3.81
CA PHE A 228 11.54 -20.62 -3.48
C PHE A 228 12.17 -21.90 -2.93
N ALA A 229 11.42 -22.66 -2.13
CA ALA A 229 11.86 -23.95 -1.60
C ALA A 229 11.99 -25.02 -2.69
N ALA A 230 11.21 -24.94 -3.78
CA ALA A 230 11.28 -25.89 -4.89
C ALA A 230 12.60 -25.82 -5.68
N GLU A 231 13.27 -24.66 -5.66
CA GLU A 231 14.58 -24.45 -6.30
C GLU A 231 15.76 -24.95 -5.45
N ALA A 232 15.50 -25.74 -4.40
CA ALA A 232 16.48 -26.40 -3.53
C ALA A 232 17.48 -25.47 -2.81
N THR A 233 17.11 -24.19 -2.63
CA THR A 233 17.88 -23.22 -1.84
C THR A 233 17.11 -22.84 -0.56
N PRO A 234 17.81 -22.62 0.58
CA PRO A 234 17.14 -22.18 1.80
C PRO A 234 16.49 -20.81 1.58
N VAL A 235 15.27 -20.65 2.08
CA VAL A 235 14.54 -19.38 2.03
C VAL A 235 14.93 -18.53 3.24
N SER A 236 15.64 -17.44 3.01
CA SER A 236 16.01 -16.47 4.07
C SER A 236 14.95 -15.36 4.16
N ILE A 237 14.42 -15.14 5.37
CA ILE A 237 13.42 -14.11 5.67
C ILE A 237 13.99 -13.22 6.78
N MET A 238 14.21 -11.95 6.47
CA MET A 238 14.71 -10.96 7.43
C MET A 238 13.57 -10.07 7.91
N MET A 239 13.40 -9.97 9.23
CA MET A 239 12.40 -9.09 9.85
C MET A 239 13.04 -7.75 10.20
N VAL A 240 12.60 -6.68 9.54
CA VAL A 240 13.10 -5.30 9.75
C VAL A 240 11.97 -4.43 10.31
N GLY A 241 12.31 -3.50 11.20
CA GLY A 241 11.33 -2.56 11.77
C GLY A 241 11.84 -1.89 13.05
N VAL A 242 11.16 -0.85 13.51
CA VAL A 242 11.55 -0.10 14.72
C VAL A 242 11.37 -0.93 16.00
N ASN A 243 11.98 -0.49 17.09
CA ASN A 243 11.91 -1.18 18.39
C ASN A 243 10.46 -1.26 18.91
N GLY A 244 10.09 -2.38 19.52
CA GLY A 244 8.75 -2.57 20.12
C GLY A 244 7.62 -3.00 19.17
N THR A 245 7.86 -3.12 17.86
CA THR A 245 6.82 -3.50 16.85
C THR A 245 6.49 -5.00 16.79
N GLY A 246 7.02 -5.81 17.71
CA GLY A 246 6.74 -7.24 17.74
C GLY A 246 7.48 -8.09 16.72
N LYS A 247 8.64 -7.64 16.21
CA LYS A 247 9.51 -8.41 15.28
C LYS A 247 9.74 -9.85 15.74
N THR A 248 10.27 -10.02 16.95
CA THR A 248 10.59 -11.34 17.52
C THR A 248 9.35 -12.22 17.67
N THR A 249 8.23 -11.65 18.15
CA THR A 249 6.96 -12.37 18.29
C THR A 249 6.40 -12.78 16.93
N THR A 250 6.54 -11.93 15.92
CA THR A 250 6.10 -12.20 14.55
C THR A 250 6.97 -13.28 13.90
N THR A 251 8.30 -13.24 14.09
CA THR A 251 9.21 -14.30 13.65
C THR A 251 8.80 -15.65 14.20
N ALA A 252 8.47 -15.73 15.50
CA ALA A 252 8.04 -16.97 16.13
C ALA A 252 6.71 -17.51 15.54
N LYS A 253 5.74 -16.62 15.28
CA LYS A 253 4.46 -16.98 14.65
C LYS A 253 4.65 -17.47 13.21
N ILE A 254 5.47 -16.79 12.42
CA ILE A 254 5.78 -17.18 11.04
C ILE A 254 6.51 -18.52 11.02
N ALA A 255 7.50 -18.71 11.90
CA ALA A 255 8.22 -19.98 12.02
C ALA A 255 7.27 -21.13 12.36
N HIS A 256 6.34 -20.93 13.31
CA HIS A 256 5.35 -21.93 13.66
C HIS A 256 4.42 -22.27 12.49
N ARG A 257 3.93 -21.26 11.76
CA ARG A 257 3.10 -21.45 10.55
C ARG A 257 3.85 -22.24 9.47
N LEU A 258 5.12 -21.92 9.21
CA LEU A 258 5.94 -22.63 8.23
C LEU A 258 6.22 -24.07 8.64
N GLN A 259 6.44 -24.34 9.92
CA GLN A 259 6.56 -25.71 10.46
C GLN A 259 5.25 -26.50 10.28
N GLN A 260 4.09 -25.88 10.57
CA GLN A 260 2.79 -26.51 10.32
C GLN A 260 2.55 -26.83 8.84
N ASN A 261 3.12 -26.03 7.94
CA ASN A 261 3.10 -26.27 6.49
C ASN A 261 4.15 -27.30 6.02
N GLY A 262 4.90 -27.93 6.93
CA GLY A 262 5.85 -29.01 6.62
C GLY A 262 7.28 -28.57 6.30
N TYR A 263 7.61 -27.28 6.47
CA TYR A 263 8.97 -26.78 6.24
C TYR A 263 9.87 -26.96 7.47
N SER A 264 11.15 -27.28 7.24
CA SER A 264 12.19 -27.18 8.27
C SER A 264 12.59 -25.71 8.47
N VAL A 265 12.49 -25.21 9.69
CA VAL A 265 12.79 -23.79 10.01
C VAL A 265 13.98 -23.71 10.96
N VAL A 266 14.92 -22.82 10.64
CA VAL A 266 16.04 -22.43 11.51
C VAL A 266 15.87 -20.97 11.88
N LEU A 267 15.95 -20.65 13.16
CA LEU A 267 15.96 -19.27 13.65
C LEU A 267 17.41 -18.84 13.90
N ALA A 268 17.81 -17.72 13.30
CA ALA A 268 19.05 -17.02 13.62
C ALA A 268 18.69 -15.84 14.55
N ALA A 269 19.34 -15.77 15.71
CA ALA A 269 19.10 -14.77 16.75
C ALA A 269 20.43 -14.12 17.14
#